data_AF-A0A1P8YMZ7-F1
#
_entry.id   AF-A0A1P8YMZ7-F1
#
_cell.length_a   1.000
_cell.length_b   1.000
_cell.length_c   1.000
_cell.angle_alpha   90.00
_cell.angle_beta   90.00
_cell.angle_gamma   90.00
#
_symmetry.space_group_name_H-M   'P 1'
#
loop_
_entity.id
_entity.type
_entity.pdbx_description
1 polymer ?
#
loop_
_entity_poly.entity_id
_entity_poly.type
_entity_poly.pdbx_seq_one_letter_code
_entity_poly.pdbx_strand_id
1 'polypeptide(L)'
;MESATGLTRYPDRATAATEADEFLLLACLRYCPDDGADRWGRASALLDAHPGIRAATVHTAAACADVSALRALLGADPGLARAEGGPFDWPPLLYLAYARHDNQVTEAATVGATRLLLDAGADPNAGYLWHGDTPPSPR
;
A
#
# COMPACT_ATOMS: atom_id res chain seq x y z
N MET A 1 -10.19 1.54 -27.44
CA MET A 1 -9.24 2.61 -27.09
C MET A 1 -9.73 3.16 -25.77
N GLU A 2 -9.46 2.43 -24.70
CA GLU A 2 -9.90 2.79 -23.35
C GLU A 2 -8.93 3.84 -22.84
N SER A 3 -9.43 5.02 -22.50
CA SER A 3 -8.58 6.16 -22.14
C SER A 3 -7.78 5.85 -20.87
N ALA A 4 -6.45 5.81 -20.99
CA ALA A 4 -5.49 5.61 -19.89
C ALA A 4 -5.52 6.72 -18.81
N THR A 5 -6.41 7.71 -18.96
CA THR A 5 -6.57 8.86 -18.06
C THR A 5 -6.95 8.45 -16.64
N GLY A 6 -7.65 7.32 -16.44
CA GLY A 6 -8.04 6.83 -15.10
C GLY A 6 -6.90 6.17 -14.31
N LEU A 7 -5.80 5.81 -14.98
CA LEU A 7 -4.69 5.03 -14.41
C LEU A 7 -3.52 5.90 -13.93
N THR A 8 -3.53 7.20 -14.25
CA THR A 8 -2.46 8.12 -13.86
C THR A 8 -2.55 8.46 -12.38
N ARG A 9 -1.41 8.43 -11.67
CA ARG A 9 -1.29 8.84 -10.27
C ARG A 9 -0.05 9.72 -10.06
N TYR A 10 -0.16 10.68 -9.13
CA TYR A 10 0.90 11.61 -8.75
C TYR A 10 1.26 11.43 -7.26
N PRO A 11 1.94 10.33 -6.90
CA PRO A 11 2.21 9.99 -5.49
C PRO A 11 3.12 11.01 -4.79
N ASP A 12 3.88 11.80 -5.54
CA ASP A 12 4.65 12.94 -5.06
C ASP A 12 3.77 14.05 -4.47
N ARG A 13 2.51 14.15 -4.90
CA ARG A 13 1.55 15.19 -4.47
C ARG A 13 0.59 14.73 -3.37
N ALA A 14 0.67 13.47 -2.98
CA ALA A 14 -0.20 12.90 -1.96
C ALA A 14 0.04 13.58 -0.60
N THR A 15 -1.04 13.80 0.15
CA THR A 15 -1.00 14.45 1.48
C THR A 15 -1.62 13.55 2.53
N ALA A 16 -1.18 13.68 3.79
CA ALA A 16 -1.72 12.91 4.89
C ALA A 16 -2.91 13.65 5.51
N ALA A 17 -4.06 13.00 5.63
CA ALA A 17 -5.19 13.48 6.42
C ALA A 17 -5.22 12.87 7.83
N THR A 18 -4.59 11.71 8.00
CA THR A 18 -4.54 10.93 9.25
C THR A 18 -3.12 10.41 9.52
N GLU A 19 -2.86 9.94 10.75
CA GLU A 19 -1.60 9.25 11.09
C GLU A 19 -1.41 7.98 10.26
N ALA A 20 -2.51 7.31 9.89
CA ALA A 20 -2.48 6.17 8.97
C ALA A 20 -2.01 6.58 7.56
N ASP A 21 -2.48 7.72 7.05
CA ASP A 21 -2.01 8.23 5.76
C ASP A 21 -0.56 8.69 5.82
N GLU A 22 -0.14 9.34 6.92
CA GLU A 22 1.26 9.72 7.11
C GLU A 22 2.18 8.49 7.12
N PHE A 23 1.77 7.44 7.82
CA PHE A 23 2.46 6.15 7.80
C PHE A 23 2.56 5.59 6.38
N LEU A 24 1.46 5.50 5.63
CA LEU A 24 1.44 4.97 4.27
C LEU A 24 2.28 5.82 3.31
N LEU A 25 2.26 7.15 3.47
CA LEU A 25 3.17 8.03 2.76
C LEU A 25 4.60 7.60 3.06
N LEU A 26 5.04 7.62 4.32
CA LEU A 26 6.44 7.34 4.66
C LEU A 26 6.89 5.91 4.31
N ALA A 27 6.00 4.93 4.40
CA ALA A 27 6.31 3.52 4.27
C ALA A 27 6.47 3.04 2.82
N CYS A 28 5.77 3.65 1.86
CA CYS A 28 5.71 3.14 0.49
C CYS A 28 6.69 3.86 -0.45
N LEU A 29 7.29 3.05 -1.33
CA LEU A 29 8.09 3.55 -2.45
C LEU A 29 7.24 4.41 -3.39
N ARG A 30 7.78 5.56 -3.79
CA ARG A 30 7.17 6.50 -4.74
C ARG A 30 8.08 6.78 -5.95
N TYR A 31 9.27 6.20 -5.99
CA TYR A 31 10.32 6.42 -7.00
C TYR A 31 10.76 7.88 -7.05
N CYS A 32 10.85 8.51 -5.88
CA CYS A 32 11.33 9.87 -5.70
C CYS A 32 12.68 9.89 -4.97
N PRO A 33 13.48 10.97 -5.10
CA PRO A 33 14.82 11.03 -4.50
C PRO A 33 14.88 10.87 -2.97
N ASP A 34 13.77 11.09 -2.27
CA ASP A 34 13.62 10.93 -0.82
C ASP A 34 13.21 9.50 -0.40
N ASP A 35 13.07 8.55 -1.32
CA ASP A 35 12.93 7.13 -0.97
C ASP A 35 14.24 6.58 -0.39
N GLY A 36 14.25 6.34 0.92
CA GLY A 36 15.43 5.83 1.61
C GLY A 36 15.20 5.51 3.08
N ALA A 37 16.27 5.02 3.70
CA ALA A 37 16.26 4.50 5.08
C ALA A 37 15.73 5.50 6.11
N ASP A 38 16.05 6.79 5.97
CA ASP A 38 15.57 7.83 6.90
C ASP A 38 14.03 7.94 6.89
N ARG A 39 13.42 7.87 5.71
CA ARG A 39 11.97 7.94 5.52
C ARG A 39 11.28 6.70 6.08
N TRP A 40 11.83 5.53 5.81
CA TRP A 40 11.31 4.26 6.32
C TRP A 40 11.49 4.13 7.84
N GLY A 41 12.59 4.65 8.39
CA GLY A 41 12.82 4.76 9.83
C GLY A 41 11.77 5.63 10.51
N ARG A 42 11.36 6.74 9.89
CA ARG A 42 10.24 7.56 10.39
C ARG A 42 8.91 6.81 10.37
N ALA A 43 8.63 6.03 9.33
CA ALA A 43 7.43 5.18 9.28
C ALA A 43 7.41 4.15 10.42
N SER A 44 8.55 3.48 10.68
CA SER A 44 8.67 2.54 11.80
C SER A 44 8.48 3.24 13.14
N ALA A 45 9.11 4.40 13.36
CA ALA A 45 8.96 5.15 14.59
C ALA A 45 7.51 5.60 14.84
N LEU A 46 6.78 5.93 13.77
CA LEU A 46 5.36 6.28 13.86
C LEU A 46 4.51 5.07 14.27
N LEU A 47 4.79 3.88 13.74
CA LEU A 47 4.11 2.65 14.19
C LEU A 47 4.42 2.31 15.65
N ASP A 48 5.67 2.51 16.09
CA ASP A 48 6.07 2.25 17.48
C ASP A 48 5.35 3.19 18.45
N ALA A 49 5.20 4.46 18.08
CA ALA A 49 4.47 5.45 18.87
C ALA A 49 2.94 5.22 18.82
N HIS A 50 2.41 4.74 17.70
CA HIS A 50 0.97 4.54 17.47
C HIS A 50 0.66 3.13 16.92
N PRO A 51 0.75 2.07 17.74
CA PRO A 51 0.58 0.69 17.28
C PRO A 51 -0.77 0.39 16.61
N GLY A 52 -1.81 1.16 16.96
CA GLY A 52 -3.14 1.04 16.38
C GLY A 52 -3.20 1.30 14.86
N ILE A 53 -2.22 2.00 14.30
CA ILE A 53 -2.13 2.27 12.85
C ILE A 53 -2.08 0.97 12.06
N ARG A 54 -1.40 -0.07 12.56
CA ARG A 54 -1.22 -1.36 11.85
C ARG A 54 -2.53 -2.01 11.43
N ALA A 55 -3.61 -1.81 12.20
CA ALA A 55 -4.93 -2.39 11.92
C ALA A 55 -6.02 -1.34 11.64
N ALA A 56 -5.65 -0.06 11.53
CA ALA A 56 -6.61 1.04 11.37
C ALA A 56 -7.43 0.93 10.08
N THR A 57 -6.81 0.48 8.98
CA THR A 57 -7.47 0.25 7.69
C THR A 57 -6.94 -1.02 7.03
N VAL A 58 -7.64 -1.51 6.00
CA VAL A 58 -7.16 -2.63 5.18
C VAL A 58 -5.84 -2.28 4.47
N HIS A 59 -5.61 -1.00 4.16
CA HIS A 59 -4.40 -0.49 3.50
C HIS A 59 -3.19 -0.53 4.43
N THR A 60 -3.33 -0.08 5.69
CA THR A 60 -2.24 -0.14 6.67
C THR A 60 -1.94 -1.57 7.11
N ALA A 61 -2.98 -2.40 7.28
CA ALA A 61 -2.82 -3.83 7.56
C ALA A 61 -2.07 -4.55 6.44
N ALA A 62 -2.37 -4.22 5.18
CA ALA A 62 -1.63 -4.74 4.04
C ALA A 62 -0.18 -4.24 4.00
N ALA A 63 0.06 -2.94 4.19
CA ALA A 63 1.42 -2.40 4.25
C ALA A 63 2.28 -3.08 5.33
N CYS A 64 1.69 -3.41 6.48
CA CYS A 64 2.37 -4.08 7.60
C CYS A 64 2.42 -5.61 7.48
N ALA A 65 1.82 -6.20 6.43
CA ALA A 65 1.57 -7.64 6.33
C ALA A 65 0.91 -8.24 7.59
N ASP A 66 0.00 -7.51 8.24
CA ASP A 66 -0.72 -7.98 9.43
C ASP A 66 -1.82 -8.97 9.02
N VAL A 67 -1.46 -10.25 9.01
CA VAL A 67 -2.33 -11.36 8.64
C VAL A 67 -3.59 -11.42 9.52
N SER A 68 -3.49 -11.05 10.80
CA SER A 68 -4.63 -11.13 11.73
C SER A 68 -5.63 -10.01 11.45
N ALA A 69 -5.14 -8.78 11.29
CA ALA A 69 -5.98 -7.63 10.93
C ALA A 69 -6.62 -7.82 9.56
N LEU A 70 -5.87 -8.28 8.55
CA LEU A 70 -6.40 -8.56 7.22
C LEU A 70 -7.51 -9.61 7.26
N ARG A 71 -7.32 -10.70 8.03
CA ARG A 71 -8.36 -11.73 8.18
C ARG A 71 -9.63 -11.17 8.80
N ALA A 72 -9.53 -10.33 9.83
CA ALA A 72 -10.68 -9.72 10.48
C ALA A 72 -11.42 -8.76 9.54
N LEU A 73 -10.69 -7.85 8.89
CA LEU A 73 -11.25 -6.84 7.99
C LEU A 73 -11.91 -7.47 6.76
N LEU A 74 -11.19 -8.36 6.07
CA LEU A 74 -11.71 -9.05 4.86
C LEU A 74 -12.82 -10.06 5.19
N GLY A 75 -12.80 -10.64 6.40
CA GLY A 75 -13.89 -11.49 6.88
C GLY A 75 -15.18 -10.71 7.14
N ALA A 76 -15.07 -9.44 7.55
CA ALA A 76 -16.21 -8.55 7.71
C ALA A 76 -16.71 -8.01 6.36
N ASP A 77 -15.80 -7.64 5.45
CA ASP A 77 -16.12 -7.19 4.10
C ASP A 77 -15.02 -7.59 3.09
N PRO A 78 -15.27 -8.62 2.25
CA PRO A 78 -14.34 -9.01 1.19
C PRO A 78 -14.10 -7.92 0.13
N GLY A 79 -15.04 -6.98 -0.04
CA GLY A 79 -14.91 -5.87 -0.98
C GLY A 79 -13.70 -4.96 -0.69
N LEU A 80 -13.23 -4.94 0.55
CA LEU A 80 -12.05 -4.20 0.97
C LEU A 80 -10.78 -4.64 0.24
N ALA A 81 -10.72 -5.87 -0.31
CA ALA A 81 -9.57 -6.34 -1.10
C ALA A 81 -9.35 -5.54 -2.39
N ARG A 82 -10.38 -4.85 -2.90
CA ARG A 82 -10.33 -3.97 -4.08
C ARG A 82 -10.56 -2.50 -3.76
N ALA A 83 -10.82 -2.16 -2.50
CA ALA A 83 -11.13 -0.78 -2.13
C ALA A 83 -9.89 0.11 -2.31
N GLU A 84 -9.98 1.07 -3.23
CA GLU A 84 -9.01 2.14 -3.34
C GLU A 84 -9.08 3.03 -2.09
N GLY A 85 -7.93 3.44 -1.58
CA GLY A 85 -7.87 4.35 -0.45
C GLY A 85 -6.45 4.65 0.02
N GLY A 86 -6.36 5.26 1.19
CA GLY A 86 -5.12 5.86 1.69
C GLY A 86 -4.64 7.01 0.80
N PRO A 87 -3.42 7.52 1.02
CA PRO A 87 -2.94 8.74 0.36
C PRO A 87 -2.70 8.58 -1.15
N PHE A 88 -2.62 7.35 -1.66
CA PHE A 88 -2.36 7.08 -3.09
C PHE A 88 -3.56 6.57 -3.86
N ASP A 89 -4.74 6.44 -3.23
CA ASP A 89 -5.92 5.79 -3.80
C ASP A 89 -5.58 4.41 -4.39
N TRP A 90 -4.84 3.60 -3.62
CA TRP A 90 -4.39 2.27 -4.03
C TRP A 90 -5.21 1.16 -3.38
N PRO A 91 -5.38 0.01 -4.04
CA PRO A 91 -5.88 -1.18 -3.39
C PRO A 91 -4.83 -1.74 -2.41
N PRO A 92 -5.25 -2.55 -1.40
CA PRO A 92 -4.34 -3.05 -0.37
C PRO A 92 -3.15 -3.85 -0.91
N LEU A 93 -3.34 -4.60 -2.00
CA LEU A 93 -2.26 -5.40 -2.59
C LEU A 93 -1.07 -4.56 -3.07
N LEU A 94 -1.31 -3.32 -3.52
CA LEU A 94 -0.21 -2.41 -3.85
C LEU A 94 0.50 -1.90 -2.60
N TYR A 95 -0.22 -1.55 -1.54
CA TYR A 95 0.41 -1.17 -0.29
C TYR A 95 1.33 -2.28 0.27
N LEU A 96 0.89 -3.54 0.20
CA LEU A 96 1.72 -4.70 0.56
C LEU A 96 2.98 -4.82 -0.31
N ALA A 97 2.86 -4.64 -1.63
CA ALA A 97 3.99 -4.78 -2.55
C ALA A 97 5.03 -3.63 -2.42
N TYR A 98 4.58 -2.43 -2.05
CA TYR A 98 5.39 -1.20 -2.08
C TYR A 98 5.93 -0.75 -0.72
N ALA A 99 5.45 -1.29 0.40
CA ALA A 99 5.92 -0.94 1.73
C ALA A 99 7.37 -1.41 2.00
N ARG A 100 8.18 -0.56 2.66
CA ARG A 100 9.61 -0.81 2.99
C ARG A 100 10.00 -0.43 4.44
N HIS A 101 9.02 -0.14 5.28
CA HIS A 101 9.22 0.45 6.61
C HIS A 101 9.78 -0.50 7.69
N ASP A 102 9.54 -1.81 7.57
CA ASP A 102 9.82 -2.77 8.65
C ASP A 102 10.62 -3.96 8.12
N ASN A 103 11.81 -4.17 8.69
CA ASN A 103 12.70 -5.27 8.34
C ASN A 103 12.34 -6.59 9.06
N GLN A 104 11.39 -6.57 9.99
CA GLN A 104 10.87 -7.73 10.70
C GLN A 104 9.67 -8.37 9.99
N VAL A 105 9.11 -7.74 8.96
CA VAL A 105 8.08 -8.36 8.12
C VAL A 105 8.68 -9.58 7.42
N THR A 106 8.22 -10.76 7.84
CA THR A 106 8.72 -12.04 7.34
C THR A 106 8.12 -12.40 5.99
N GLU A 107 8.83 -13.21 5.20
CA GLU A 107 8.31 -13.79 3.97
C GLU A 107 6.97 -14.51 4.19
N ALA A 108 6.85 -15.26 5.29
CA ALA A 108 5.64 -15.99 5.63
C ALA A 108 4.44 -15.05 5.88
N ALA A 109 4.66 -13.92 6.55
CA ALA A 109 3.63 -12.91 6.76
C ALA A 109 3.21 -12.26 5.42
N THR A 110 4.16 -11.88 4.59
CA THR A 110 3.90 -11.31 3.26
C THR A 110 3.12 -12.28 2.36
N VAL A 111 3.54 -13.55 2.27
CA VAL A 111 2.83 -14.57 1.49
C VAL A 111 1.43 -14.84 2.06
N GLY A 112 1.30 -14.86 3.39
CA GLY A 112 0.01 -15.00 4.06
C GLY A 112 -0.96 -13.86 3.75
N ALA A 113 -0.48 -12.62 3.84
CA ALA A 113 -1.23 -11.42 3.49
C ALA A 113 -1.64 -11.40 2.01
N THR A 114 -0.72 -11.72 1.10
CA THR A 114 -1.01 -11.82 -0.33
C THR A 114 -2.12 -12.84 -0.60
N ARG A 115 -2.05 -14.03 0.00
CA ARG A 115 -3.10 -15.06 -0.16
C ARG A 115 -4.45 -14.58 0.33
N LEU A 116 -4.51 -13.98 1.52
CA LEU A 116 -5.77 -13.44 2.05
C LEU A 116 -6.40 -12.40 1.11
N LEU A 117 -5.58 -11.51 0.55
CA LEU A 117 -6.05 -10.49 -0.38
C LEU A 117 -6.55 -11.11 -1.69
N LEU A 118 -5.81 -12.07 -2.27
CA LEU A 118 -6.20 -12.75 -3.51
C LEU A 118 -7.45 -13.61 -3.32
N ASP A 119 -7.56 -14.34 -2.20
CA ASP A 119 -8.73 -15.14 -1.87
C ASP A 119 -9.99 -14.27 -1.68
N ALA A 120 -9.82 -13.05 -1.15
CA ALA A 120 -10.88 -12.04 -1.06
C ALA A 120 -11.15 -11.30 -2.38
N GLY A 121 -10.39 -11.60 -3.45
CA GLY A 121 -10.63 -11.10 -4.80
C GLY A 121 -9.76 -9.92 -5.21
N ALA A 122 -8.67 -9.58 -4.51
CA ALA A 122 -7.74 -8.57 -4.99
C ALA A 122 -7.30 -8.87 -6.44
N ASP A 123 -7.19 -7.84 -7.28
CA ASP A 123 -6.68 -8.00 -8.64
C ASP A 123 -5.15 -8.07 -8.62
N PRO A 124 -4.54 -9.22 -8.99
CA PRO A 124 -3.08 -9.33 -9.05
C PRO A 124 -2.45 -8.45 -10.14
N ASN A 125 -3.25 -7.95 -11.09
CA ASN A 125 -2.81 -7.04 -12.15
C ASN A 125 -3.06 -5.56 -11.81
N ALA A 126 -3.53 -5.25 -10.60
CA ALA A 126 -3.67 -3.87 -10.17
C ALA A 126 -2.34 -3.13 -10.29
N GLY A 127 -2.37 -1.96 -10.90
CA GLY A 127 -1.20 -1.11 -11.12
C GLY A 127 -1.63 0.27 -11.58
N TYR A 128 -0.72 1.24 -11.53
CA TYR A 128 -0.97 2.60 -11.97
C TYR A 128 0.21 3.15 -12.77
N LEU A 129 -0.05 4.12 -13.64
CA LEU A 129 1.00 4.88 -14.33
C LEU A 129 1.42 6.04 -13.44
N TRP A 130 2.63 5.98 -12.87
CA TRP A 130 3.20 7.15 -12.19
C TRP A 130 3.46 8.26 -13.20
N HIS A 131 3.03 9.46 -12.85
CA HIS A 131 3.11 10.66 -13.69
C HIS A 131 2.47 10.57 -15.09
N GLY A 132 1.79 9.46 -15.41
CA GLY A 132 1.21 9.23 -16.74
C GLY A 132 2.25 8.84 -17.80
N ASP A 133 3.47 8.46 -17.37
CA ASP A 133 4.51 8.07 -18.30
C ASP A 133 4.09 6.81 -19.05
N THR A 134 3.84 6.97 -20.34
CA THR A 134 3.64 5.83 -21.23
C THR A 134 4.99 5.15 -21.37
N PRO A 135 5.12 3.82 -21.15
CA PRO A 135 6.37 3.14 -21.45
C PRO A 135 6.77 3.45 -22.90
N PRO A 136 8.07 3.66 -23.18
CA PRO A 136 8.50 4.00 -24.53
C PRO A 136 8.00 2.93 -25.50
N SER A 137 7.36 3.34 -26.59
CA SER A 137 6.93 2.42 -27.64
C SER A 137 8.12 1.59 -28.09
N PRO A 138 8.02 0.24 -28.16
CA PRO A 138 9.09 -0.57 -28.69
C PRO A 138 9.37 -0.12 -30.13
N ARG A 139 10.65 0.15 -30.43
CA ARG A 139 11.12 0.39 -31.80
C ARG A 139 11.31 -0.93 -32.55
#